data_AF-A0A3D2YGF0-F1
#
_entry.id   AF-A0A3D2YGF0-F1
#
_cell.length_a   1.000
_cell.length_b   1.000
_cell.length_c   1.000
_cell.angle_alpha   90.00
_cell.angle_beta   90.00
_cell.angle_gamma   90.00
#
_symmetry.space_group_name_H-M   'P 1'
#
loop_
_entity.id
_entity.type
_entity.pdbx_description
1 polymer ?
#
loop_
_entity_poly.entity_id
_entity_poly.type
_entity_poly.pdbx_seq_one_letter_code
_entity_poly.pdbx_strand_id
1 'polypeptide(L)'
;MGTTITLNEKFFERDAAAVAKDLLGGTILYRGKEGAHRYWITETEAYYHDEQDKRGKLICYGAGKSKSAAQSDVSAPLFSKPGTWCVYGGQLLLSVNDSVHSDNVLIKGIKDENGVTFKPDGIAQELHLYKTKPDYSDCHGKFSLCGCDVTLVEISVSSKYTCKSRIGIEEESKLNFELVEAE
;
A
#
# COMPACT_ATOMS: atom_id res chain seq x y z
N MET A 1 23.09 6.01 3.26
CA MET A 1 22.84 4.92 2.31
C MET A 1 21.90 3.95 2.98
N GLY A 2 20.69 3.76 2.45
CA GLY A 2 19.74 2.76 2.95
C GLY A 2 20.23 1.35 2.63
N THR A 3 19.75 0.37 3.39
CA THR A 3 19.98 -1.05 3.08
C THR A 3 18.88 -1.51 2.14
N THR A 4 19.26 -2.02 0.97
CA THR A 4 18.32 -2.68 0.05
C THR A 4 18.01 -4.07 0.61
N ILE A 5 16.73 -4.34 0.90
CA ILE A 5 16.28 -5.67 1.29
C ILE A 5 15.82 -6.41 0.03
N THR A 6 16.20 -7.68 -0.10
CA THR A 6 15.60 -8.57 -1.10
C THR A 6 14.12 -8.75 -0.79
N LEU A 7 13.26 -8.11 -1.57
CA LEU A 7 11.82 -8.26 -1.47
C LEU A 7 11.43 -9.70 -1.79
N ASN A 8 10.74 -10.34 -0.85
CA ASN A 8 10.29 -11.72 -0.96
C ASN A 8 8.99 -11.89 -0.16
N GLU A 9 8.35 -13.04 -0.27
CA GLU A 9 7.04 -13.28 0.34
C GLU A 9 7.02 -13.04 1.86
N LYS A 10 8.10 -13.42 2.57
CA LYS A 10 8.22 -13.24 4.03
C LYS A 10 8.27 -11.77 4.47
N PHE A 11 8.60 -10.86 3.56
CA PHE A 11 8.53 -9.43 3.87
C PHE A 11 7.09 -9.01 4.20
N PHE A 12 6.12 -9.54 3.46
CA PHE A 12 4.72 -9.15 3.62
C PHE A 12 4.02 -9.85 4.79
N GLU A 13 4.55 -10.96 5.28
CA GLU A 13 4.05 -11.70 6.46
C GLU A 13 4.35 -11.00 7.79
N ARG A 14 4.87 -9.77 7.76
CA ARG A 14 5.23 -8.99 8.95
C ARG A 14 4.08 -8.08 9.39
N ASP A 15 4.23 -7.56 10.60
CA ASP A 15 3.40 -6.50 11.17
C ASP A 15 3.20 -5.31 10.21
N ALA A 16 1.97 -4.78 10.15
CA ALA A 16 1.58 -3.73 9.20
C ALA A 16 2.42 -2.46 9.34
N ALA A 17 2.69 -1.99 10.56
CA ALA A 17 3.52 -0.81 10.78
C ALA A 17 4.99 -1.06 10.38
N ALA A 18 5.50 -2.26 10.63
CA ALA A 18 6.85 -2.64 10.20
C ALA A 18 6.99 -2.66 8.67
N VAL A 19 6.01 -3.23 7.97
CA VAL A 19 5.97 -3.23 6.49
C VAL A 19 5.83 -1.80 5.96
N ALA A 20 4.92 -1.00 6.52
CA ALA A 20 4.67 0.37 6.09
C ALA A 20 5.93 1.26 6.15
N LYS A 21 6.71 1.12 7.23
CA LYS A 21 7.99 1.83 7.39
C LYS A 21 9.03 1.38 6.37
N ASP A 22 9.20 0.08 6.21
CA ASP A 22 10.23 -0.47 5.32
C ASP A 22 9.89 -0.24 3.84
N LEU A 23 8.62 -0.05 3.50
CA LEU A 23 8.19 0.35 2.16
C LEU A 23 8.64 1.76 1.75
N LEU A 24 8.93 2.67 2.69
CA LEU A 24 9.31 4.04 2.39
C LEU A 24 10.64 4.11 1.66
N GLY A 25 10.63 4.69 0.45
CA GLY A 25 11.76 4.71 -0.47
C GLY A 25 11.84 3.46 -1.36
N GLY A 26 10.95 2.48 -1.18
CA GLY A 26 10.80 1.35 -2.09
C GLY A 26 10.29 1.78 -3.47
N THR A 27 10.60 0.97 -4.48
CA THR A 27 10.34 1.28 -5.89
C THR A 27 9.11 0.54 -6.40
N ILE A 28 8.11 1.29 -6.86
CA ILE A 28 7.01 0.80 -7.68
C ILE A 28 7.40 1.00 -9.16
N LEU A 29 7.29 -0.07 -9.94
CA LEU A 29 7.40 -0.05 -11.39
C LEU A 29 6.00 -0.11 -11.98
N TYR A 30 5.64 0.91 -12.76
CA TYR A 30 4.45 0.93 -13.60
C TYR A 30 4.82 0.62 -15.05
N ARG A 31 4.08 -0.25 -15.73
CA ARG A 31 4.26 -0.56 -17.16
C ARG A 31 3.03 -0.11 -17.94
N GLY A 32 3.05 1.14 -18.36
CA GLY A 32 2.01 1.73 -19.19
C GLY A 32 2.28 1.55 -20.69
N LYS A 33 1.43 2.14 -21.53
CA LYS A 33 1.57 2.15 -22.99
C LYS A 33 2.86 2.85 -23.46
N GLU A 34 3.30 3.86 -22.72
CA GLU A 34 4.49 4.68 -23.05
C GLU A 34 5.80 4.06 -22.58
N GLY A 35 5.73 2.95 -21.83
CA GLY A 35 6.89 2.23 -21.32
C GLY A 35 6.81 1.98 -19.82
N ALA A 36 7.97 1.76 -19.22
CA ALA A 36 8.09 1.47 -17.80
C ALA A 36 8.52 2.72 -17.03
N HIS A 37 7.70 3.14 -16.07
CA HIS A 37 7.92 4.29 -15.21
C HIS A 37 8.23 3.84 -13.78
N ARG A 38 9.16 4.53 -13.13
CA ARG A 38 9.59 4.23 -11.75
C ARG A 38 9.08 5.30 -10.80
N TYR A 39 8.55 4.85 -9.68
CA TYR A 39 8.12 5.72 -8.60
C TYR A 39 8.67 5.22 -7.27
N TRP A 40 9.05 6.14 -6.39
CA TRP A 40 9.45 5.84 -5.02
C TRP A 40 8.31 6.12 -4.07
N ILE A 41 8.02 5.18 -3.17
CA ILE A 41 7.01 5.36 -2.13
C ILE A 41 7.49 6.40 -1.13
N THR A 42 6.72 7.46 -0.90
CA THR A 42 7.06 8.56 0.00
C THR A 42 6.19 8.63 1.24
N GLU A 43 5.00 8.02 1.22
CA GLU A 43 4.09 8.03 2.37
C GLU A 43 3.25 6.74 2.42
N THR A 44 3.09 6.18 3.61
CA THR A 44 2.29 4.97 3.88
C THR A 44 1.46 5.12 5.15
N GLU A 45 0.33 4.42 5.21
CA GLU A 45 -0.48 4.28 6.43
C GLU A 45 -0.68 2.80 6.75
N ALA A 46 -0.47 2.41 8.01
CA ALA A 46 -0.70 1.04 8.48
C ALA A 46 -2.08 0.91 9.13
N TYR A 47 -2.74 -0.23 8.91
CA TYR A 47 -4.07 -0.53 9.45
C TYR A 47 -4.15 -1.96 9.97
N TYR A 48 -4.58 -2.11 11.23
CA TYR A 48 -4.81 -3.40 11.87
C TYR A 48 -6.29 -3.77 11.80
N HIS A 49 -6.60 -5.03 11.50
CA HIS A 49 -7.96 -5.52 11.25
C HIS A 49 -8.94 -5.34 12.42
N ASP A 50 -8.44 -5.26 13.66
CA ASP A 50 -9.21 -5.12 14.89
C ASP A 50 -9.25 -3.68 15.42
N GLU A 51 -8.56 -2.76 14.74
CA GLU A 51 -8.43 -1.38 15.18
C GLU A 51 -9.71 -0.59 15.01
N GLN A 52 -10.04 0.18 16.04
CA GLN A 52 -11.23 1.03 16.11
C GLN A 52 -10.83 2.49 16.32
N ASP A 53 -11.60 3.41 15.74
CA ASP A 53 -11.51 4.83 16.09
C ASP A 53 -12.09 5.10 17.49
N LYS A 54 -11.98 6.35 17.96
CA LYS A 54 -12.54 6.79 19.26
C LYS A 54 -14.05 6.58 19.41
N ARG A 55 -14.78 6.29 18.32
CA ARG A 55 -16.22 6.04 18.31
C ARG A 55 -16.54 4.54 18.22
N GLY A 56 -15.54 3.66 18.29
CA GLY A 56 -15.69 2.21 18.22
C GLY A 56 -15.90 1.68 16.80
N LYS A 57 -15.69 2.51 15.77
CA LYS A 57 -15.82 2.07 14.38
C LYS A 57 -14.52 1.42 13.94
N LEU A 58 -14.60 0.20 13.39
CA LEU A 58 -13.46 -0.44 12.75
C LEU A 58 -12.99 0.38 11.54
N ILE A 59 -11.70 0.69 11.49
CA ILE A 59 -11.12 1.60 10.49
C ILE A 59 -10.32 0.90 9.39
N CYS A 60 -9.87 -0.33 9.65
CA CYS A 60 -9.15 -1.10 8.66
C CYS A 60 -10.09 -1.63 7.56
N TYR A 61 -9.62 -1.58 6.31
CA TYR A 61 -10.41 -2.11 5.21
C TYR A 61 -10.56 -3.64 5.32
N GLY A 62 -11.78 -4.14 5.17
CA GLY A 62 -12.10 -5.55 5.41
C GLY A 62 -12.32 -5.94 6.88
N ALA A 63 -12.08 -5.02 7.83
CA ALA A 63 -12.25 -5.29 9.26
C ALA A 63 -13.65 -5.79 9.63
N GLY A 64 -13.71 -6.66 10.64
CA GLY A 64 -14.96 -7.25 11.12
C GLY A 64 -15.56 -8.32 10.20
N LYS A 65 -14.88 -8.68 9.10
CA LYS A 65 -15.28 -9.77 8.20
C LYS A 65 -14.36 -10.97 8.37
N SER A 66 -14.93 -12.16 8.20
CA SER A 66 -14.14 -13.35 7.92
C SER A 66 -13.70 -13.38 6.45
N LYS A 67 -12.65 -14.13 6.14
CA LYS A 67 -12.23 -14.42 4.76
C LYS A 67 -13.39 -14.90 3.88
N SER A 68 -14.24 -15.80 4.40
CA SER A 68 -15.40 -16.32 3.66
C SER A 68 -16.44 -15.24 3.37
N ALA A 69 -16.74 -14.38 4.34
CA ALA A 69 -17.69 -13.28 4.16
C ALA A 69 -17.18 -12.22 3.18
N ALA A 70 -15.86 -12.02 3.10
CA ALA A 70 -15.24 -11.05 2.22
C ALA A 70 -15.09 -11.50 0.75
N GLN A 71 -15.36 -12.77 0.41
CA GLN A 71 -15.08 -13.32 -0.94
C GLN A 71 -15.82 -12.60 -2.07
N SER A 72 -17.02 -12.07 -1.81
CA SER A 72 -17.81 -11.32 -2.78
C SER A 72 -17.57 -9.82 -2.75
N ASP A 73 -16.70 -9.34 -1.85
CA ASP A 73 -16.44 -7.92 -1.65
C ASP A 73 -15.15 -7.47 -2.33
N VAL A 74 -15.03 -6.16 -2.56
CA VAL A 74 -13.78 -5.56 -3.06
C VAL A 74 -12.63 -5.77 -2.07
N SER A 75 -12.89 -6.05 -0.80
CA SER A 75 -11.85 -6.39 0.19
C SER A 75 -11.31 -7.83 0.09
N ALA A 76 -11.87 -8.69 -0.77
CA ALA A 76 -11.42 -10.09 -0.88
C ALA A 76 -9.89 -10.26 -1.02
N PRO A 77 -9.17 -9.42 -1.78
CA PRO A 77 -7.71 -9.55 -1.88
C PRO A 77 -6.96 -9.37 -0.57
N LEU A 78 -7.51 -8.61 0.39
CA LEU A 78 -6.87 -8.40 1.70
C LEU A 78 -6.80 -9.67 2.54
N PHE A 79 -7.63 -10.67 2.23
CA PHE A 79 -7.63 -11.99 2.87
C PHE A 79 -6.96 -13.06 2.01
N SER A 80 -6.28 -12.67 0.92
CA SER A 80 -5.58 -13.61 0.03
C SER A 80 -4.22 -13.97 0.62
N LYS A 81 -3.12 -13.89 -0.13
CA LYS A 81 -1.79 -14.04 0.47
C LYS A 81 -1.20 -12.67 0.82
N PRO A 82 -0.45 -12.52 1.92
CA PRO A 82 0.32 -11.31 2.18
C PRO A 82 1.13 -10.90 0.94
N GLY A 83 1.13 -9.61 0.65
CA GLY A 83 1.69 -9.01 -0.55
C GLY A 83 0.72 -8.99 -1.73
N THR A 84 -0.57 -9.23 -1.53
CA THR A 84 -1.59 -9.06 -2.59
C THR A 84 -2.11 -7.62 -2.59
N TRP A 85 -2.23 -7.03 -3.78
CA TRP A 85 -2.83 -5.70 -3.96
C TRP A 85 -4.35 -5.76 -3.87
N CYS A 86 -4.92 -4.81 -3.14
CA CYS A 86 -6.34 -4.47 -3.14
C CYS A 86 -6.51 -3.03 -3.61
N VAL A 87 -7.13 -2.85 -4.77
CA VAL A 87 -7.52 -1.52 -5.26
C VAL A 87 -8.97 -1.22 -4.87
N TYR A 88 -9.19 -0.14 -4.13
CA TYR A 88 -10.52 0.34 -3.74
C TYR A 88 -10.60 1.86 -3.85
N GLY A 89 -11.58 2.38 -4.61
CA GLY A 89 -11.73 3.82 -4.79
C GLY A 89 -10.51 4.52 -5.39
N GLY A 90 -9.69 3.81 -6.19
CA GLY A 90 -8.41 4.31 -6.70
C GLY A 90 -7.24 4.23 -5.70
N GLN A 91 -7.49 3.82 -4.46
CA GLN A 91 -6.46 3.65 -3.45
C GLN A 91 -5.76 2.29 -3.60
N LEU A 92 -4.46 2.26 -3.32
CA LEU A 92 -3.62 1.08 -3.44
C LEU A 92 -3.28 0.53 -2.05
N LEU A 93 -3.92 -0.58 -1.67
CA LEU A 93 -3.73 -1.24 -0.39
C LEU A 93 -2.98 -2.55 -0.56
N LEU A 94 -2.03 -2.82 0.31
CA LEU A 94 -1.26 -4.05 0.35
C LEU A 94 -1.72 -4.93 1.51
N SER A 95 -2.12 -6.17 1.23
CA SER A 95 -2.36 -7.19 2.27
C SER A 95 -1.04 -7.53 2.97
N VAL A 96 -1.03 -7.61 4.30
CA VAL A 96 0.16 -7.95 5.10
C VAL A 96 -0.21 -8.85 6.28
N ASN A 97 0.79 -9.28 7.06
CA ASN A 97 0.68 -10.17 8.21
C ASN A 97 0.28 -11.61 7.85
N ASP A 98 -0.99 -11.87 7.54
CA ASP A 98 -1.47 -13.22 7.23
C ASP A 98 -2.61 -13.24 6.19
N SER A 99 -3.25 -14.40 6.03
CA SER A 99 -4.34 -14.64 5.08
C SER A 99 -5.72 -14.81 5.74
N VAL A 100 -5.78 -14.61 7.06
CA VAL A 100 -6.95 -14.78 7.91
C VAL A 100 -7.55 -13.43 8.26
N HIS A 101 -6.69 -12.46 8.55
CA HIS A 101 -7.02 -11.10 8.94
C HIS A 101 -6.66 -10.11 7.83
N SER A 102 -7.36 -8.97 7.78
CA SER A 102 -7.24 -8.00 6.69
C SER A 102 -6.24 -6.88 6.96
N ASP A 103 -5.22 -7.12 7.78
CA ASP A 103 -4.16 -6.14 8.05
C ASP A 103 -3.60 -5.63 6.73
N ASN A 104 -3.47 -4.32 6.60
CA ASN A 104 -3.05 -3.73 5.34
C ASN A 104 -2.22 -2.46 5.51
N VAL A 105 -1.50 -2.16 4.43
CA VAL A 105 -0.76 -0.91 4.27
C VAL A 105 -1.31 -0.16 3.07
N LEU A 106 -1.74 1.08 3.29
CA LEU A 106 -2.18 1.99 2.24
C LEU A 106 -0.97 2.80 1.74
N ILE A 107 -0.76 2.84 0.42
CA ILE A 107 0.20 3.76 -0.20
C ILE A 107 -0.47 5.13 -0.36
N LYS A 108 0.13 6.16 0.25
CA LYS A 108 -0.41 7.53 0.30
C LYS A 108 0.36 8.51 -0.56
N GLY A 109 1.62 8.23 -0.81
CA GLY A 109 2.51 9.11 -1.55
C GLY A 109 3.47 8.30 -2.40
N ILE A 110 3.64 8.72 -3.64
CA ILE A 110 4.75 8.27 -4.49
C ILE A 110 5.41 9.50 -5.14
N LYS A 111 6.64 9.33 -5.62
CA LYS A 111 7.39 10.37 -6.35
C LYS A 111 8.01 9.79 -7.61
N ASP A 112 7.96 10.51 -8.72
CA ASP A 112 8.60 10.10 -9.98
C ASP A 112 10.09 10.51 -10.05
N GLU A 113 10.74 10.20 -11.17
CA GLU A 113 12.15 10.51 -11.43
C GLU A 113 12.45 12.01 -11.59
N ASN A 114 11.42 12.81 -11.85
CA ASN A 114 11.51 14.26 -11.96
C ASN A 114 11.22 14.97 -10.63
N GLY A 115 10.93 14.22 -9.56
CA GLY A 115 10.60 14.74 -8.24
C GLY A 115 9.13 15.14 -8.05
N VAL A 116 8.26 14.87 -9.03
CA VAL A 116 6.82 15.12 -8.93
C VAL A 116 6.21 14.14 -7.94
N THR A 117 5.51 14.67 -6.94
CA THR A 117 4.87 13.87 -5.89
C THR A 117 3.37 13.72 -6.17
N PHE A 118 2.87 12.49 -6.04
CA PHE A 118 1.47 12.14 -6.22
C PHE A 118 0.88 11.67 -4.89
N LYS A 119 -0.29 12.21 -4.52
CA LYS A 119 -1.13 11.80 -3.39
C LYS A 119 -2.24 10.84 -3.88
N PRO A 120 -3.11 10.26 -3.04
CA PRO A 120 -3.94 9.12 -3.43
C PRO A 120 -4.71 9.25 -4.76
N ASP A 121 -5.38 10.38 -5.01
CA ASP A 121 -6.08 10.60 -6.29
C ASP A 121 -5.11 10.76 -7.47
N GLY A 122 -3.97 11.42 -7.25
CA GLY A 122 -2.90 11.52 -8.25
C GLY A 122 -2.29 10.16 -8.56
N ILE A 123 -2.06 9.32 -7.54
CA ILE A 123 -1.60 7.94 -7.70
C ILE A 123 -2.62 7.15 -8.55
N ALA A 124 -3.91 7.32 -8.27
CA ALA A 124 -4.97 6.62 -8.99
C ALA A 124 -5.02 7.01 -10.48
N GLN A 125 -4.77 8.28 -10.80
CA GLN A 125 -4.69 8.76 -12.18
C GLN A 125 -3.42 8.26 -12.86
N GLU A 126 -2.27 8.46 -12.21
CA GLU A 126 -0.95 8.12 -12.73
C GLU A 126 -0.79 6.63 -13.02
N LEU A 127 -1.25 5.79 -12.09
CA LEU A 127 -1.17 4.32 -12.21
C LEU A 127 -2.44 3.71 -12.80
N HIS A 128 -3.37 4.53 -13.29
CA HIS A 128 -4.65 4.12 -13.88
C HIS A 128 -5.45 3.11 -13.05
N LEU A 129 -5.65 3.41 -11.76
CA LEU A 129 -6.32 2.53 -10.79
C LEU A 129 -7.85 2.67 -10.78
N TYR A 130 -8.41 3.69 -11.43
CA TYR A 130 -9.85 3.78 -11.65
C TYR A 130 -10.28 2.80 -12.74
N LYS A 131 -11.40 2.09 -12.52
CA LYS A 131 -11.94 1.08 -13.45
C LYS A 131 -12.55 1.68 -14.72
N THR A 132 -11.80 2.51 -15.44
CA THR A 132 -12.15 3.08 -16.74
C THR A 132 -11.41 2.33 -17.83
N LYS A 133 -12.15 1.64 -18.71
CA LYS A 133 -11.56 0.96 -19.88
C LYS A 133 -11.28 1.99 -21.00
N PRO A 134 -10.23 1.79 -21.82
CA PRO A 134 -9.34 0.63 -21.86
C PRO A 134 -8.12 0.71 -20.92
N ASP A 135 -7.94 1.82 -20.20
CA ASP A 135 -6.65 2.16 -19.59
C ASP A 135 -6.46 1.65 -18.16
N TYR A 136 -7.41 0.89 -17.60
CA TYR A 136 -7.33 0.37 -16.23
C TYR A 136 -6.20 -0.66 -16.03
N SER A 137 -5.34 -0.39 -15.05
CA SER A 137 -4.35 -1.34 -14.54
C SER A 137 -5.02 -2.45 -13.73
N ASP A 138 -5.06 -3.68 -14.25
CA ASP A 138 -5.64 -4.85 -13.58
C ASP A 138 -4.71 -5.40 -12.48
N CYS A 139 -4.37 -4.57 -11.48
CA CYS A 139 -3.54 -4.97 -10.35
C CYS A 139 -4.34 -5.45 -9.12
N HIS A 140 -5.66 -5.26 -9.11
CA HIS A 140 -6.52 -5.74 -8.03
C HIS A 140 -6.49 -7.27 -7.93
N GLY A 141 -6.16 -7.80 -6.75
CA GLY A 141 -6.02 -9.24 -6.51
C GLY A 141 -4.69 -9.83 -7.01
N LYS A 142 -3.77 -9.02 -7.54
CA LYS A 142 -2.47 -9.49 -8.03
C LYS A 142 -1.41 -9.41 -6.95
N PHE A 143 -0.39 -10.25 -7.08
CA PHE A 143 0.71 -10.29 -6.13
C PHE A 143 1.71 -9.16 -6.42
N SER A 144 2.18 -8.46 -5.39
CA SER A 144 2.98 -7.25 -5.56
C SER A 144 4.34 -7.48 -6.20
N LEU A 145 4.85 -8.70 -6.11
CA LEU A 145 6.11 -9.09 -6.76
C LEU A 145 5.95 -9.54 -8.22
N CYS A 146 4.73 -9.85 -8.68
CA CYS A 146 4.50 -10.26 -10.06
C CYS A 146 3.01 -10.21 -10.45
N GLY A 147 2.75 -9.90 -11.72
CA GLY A 147 1.46 -10.22 -12.34
C GLY A 147 0.52 -9.05 -12.61
N CYS A 148 1.04 -7.83 -12.82
CA CYS A 148 0.31 -6.73 -13.45
C CYS A 148 1.24 -5.59 -13.86
N ASP A 149 0.62 -4.52 -14.36
CA ASP A 149 1.28 -3.28 -14.77
C ASP A 149 1.90 -2.53 -13.58
N VAL A 150 1.45 -2.78 -12.33
CA VAL A 150 1.96 -2.12 -11.11
C VAL A 150 2.66 -3.15 -10.22
N THR A 151 3.99 -3.13 -10.19
CA THR A 151 4.80 -4.12 -9.45
C THR A 151 5.73 -3.41 -8.45
N LEU A 152 5.82 -3.94 -7.22
CA LEU A 152 6.84 -3.53 -6.25
C LEU A 152 8.12 -4.31 -6.52
N VAL A 153 9.20 -3.62 -6.87
CA VAL A 153 10.43 -4.26 -7.37
C VAL A 153 11.61 -4.16 -6.41
N GLU A 154 11.61 -3.17 -5.54
CA GLU A 154 12.71 -2.93 -4.59
C GLU A 154 12.17 -2.40 -3.26
N ILE A 155 12.78 -2.84 -2.17
CA ILE A 155 12.61 -2.26 -0.84
C ILE A 155 13.89 -1.53 -0.48
N SER A 156 13.77 -0.23 -0.20
CA SER A 156 14.84 0.56 0.39
C SER A 156 14.42 0.86 1.82
N VAL A 157 15.10 0.28 2.81
CA VAL A 157 14.80 0.65 4.19
C VAL A 157 15.33 2.05 4.43
N SER A 158 14.42 3.03 4.40
CA SER A 158 14.78 4.39 4.78
C SER A 158 15.14 4.45 6.26
N SER A 159 16.27 5.09 6.55
CA SER A 159 16.70 5.36 7.92
C SER A 159 16.00 6.56 8.55
N LYS A 160 15.26 7.36 7.77
CA LYS A 160 14.62 8.59 8.23
C LYS A 160 13.20 8.73 7.68
N TYR A 161 12.24 8.77 8.59
CA TYR A 161 10.84 9.05 8.33
C TYR A 161 10.24 9.78 9.53
N THR A 162 9.13 10.48 9.31
CA THR A 162 8.31 11.03 10.39
C THR A 162 7.09 10.14 10.64
N CYS A 163 6.58 10.15 11.87
CA CYS A 163 5.33 9.48 12.23
C CYS A 163 4.24 10.52 12.54
N LYS A 164 3.09 10.39 11.92
CA LYS A 164 1.92 11.28 12.04
C LYS A 164 0.66 10.46 12.35
N SER A 165 -0.38 11.13 12.84
CA SER A 165 -1.72 10.56 12.90
C SER A 165 -2.26 10.35 11.48
N ARG A 166 -3.06 9.31 11.25
CA ARG A 166 -3.65 9.05 9.94
C ARG A 166 -4.68 10.11 9.58
N ILE A 167 -4.78 10.41 8.30
CA ILE A 167 -5.68 11.46 7.81
C ILE A 167 -7.13 10.99 7.94
N GLY A 168 -7.97 11.80 8.59
CA GLY A 168 -9.41 11.53 8.72
C GLY A 168 -9.77 10.50 9.80
N ILE A 169 -8.84 10.19 10.70
CA ILE A 169 -9.06 9.27 11.83
C ILE A 169 -8.78 10.00 13.14
N GLU A 170 -9.77 9.99 14.03
CA GLU A 170 -9.58 10.49 15.40
C GLU A 170 -8.89 9.40 16.23
N GLU A 171 -7.56 9.50 16.38
CA GLU A 171 -6.74 8.51 17.08
C GLU A 171 -5.55 9.15 17.82
N GLU A 172 -4.88 8.35 18.65
CA GLU A 172 -3.61 8.75 19.30
C GLU A 172 -2.38 8.08 18.65
N SER A 173 -2.59 6.95 17.96
CA SER A 173 -1.54 6.22 17.28
C SER A 173 -0.95 7.05 16.13
N LYS A 174 0.37 6.93 15.93
CA LYS A 174 1.09 7.58 14.82
C LYS A 174 1.45 6.53 13.76
N LEU A 175 0.45 6.13 12.98
CA LEU A 175 0.54 5.06 11.98
C LEU A 175 0.56 5.56 10.53
N ASN A 176 0.69 6.86 10.32
CA ASN A 176 1.09 7.45 9.04
C ASN A 176 2.61 7.68 9.07
N PHE A 177 3.32 7.17 8.08
CA PHE A 177 4.76 7.31 7.93
C PHE A 177 5.09 8.07 6.66
N GLU A 178 5.91 9.11 6.77
CA GLU A 178 6.34 9.92 5.62
C GLU A 178 7.86 9.98 5.55
N LEU A 179 8.40 9.72 4.36
CA LEU A 179 9.82 9.75 4.07
C LEU A 179 10.38 11.16 4.29
N VAL A 180 11.50 11.26 5.00
CA VAL A 180 12.25 12.52 5.10
C VAL A 180 13.31 12.52 4.01
N GLU A 181 13.21 13.44 3.08
CA GLU A 181 14.26 13.62 2.07
C GLU A 181 15.56 14.05 2.75
N ALA A 182 16.68 13.46 2.31
CA ALA A 182 17.97 13.93 2.78
C ALA A 182 18.25 15.30 2.15
N GLU A 183 18.51 16.30 3.00
CA GLU A 183 19.07 17.60 2.60
C GLU A 183 20.39 17.45 1.84
#